data_AF-A0A974GYW3-F1
#
_entry.id   AF-A0A974GYW3-F1
#
_cell.length_a   1.000
_cell.length_b   1.000
_cell.length_c   1.000
_cell.angle_alpha   90.00
_cell.angle_beta   90.00
_cell.angle_gamma   90.00
#
_symmetry.space_group_name_H-M   'P 1'
#
loop_
_entity.id
_entity.type
_entity.pdbx_description
1 polymer ?
#
loop_
_entity_poly.entity_id
_entity_poly.type
_entity_poly.pdbx_seq_one_letter_code
_entity_poly.pdbx_strand_id
1 'polypeptide(L)'
;KNLVGGIPVGQFLRLRRNCSTDMTFQEQVEEMKERFLDRGYSKQFYMVLDIVKKYIPILYADDDFHKILKGGVNSIPRRSHTLRDHLSPSMYRETNKGDQRNRSFLKIEGSHKCGSRRCITCQHMKISKEFKSTVTNTSFKIRDYINCNTSTVVYLITCLKCQKQYVGCTSRTLKERIREHLSQIKNPKTVEKSNITRHFSRCNGSEVAYFSVQGIEKVRLGSRGGNLAGLLAKRELFWILYLHTRLPLGLNYEFDVTCFT
;
A
#
# COMPACT_ATOMS: atom_id res chain seq x y z
N LYS A 1 11.41 -34.14 -13.76
CA LYS A 1 11.65 -32.67 -13.83
C LYS A 1 12.86 -32.37 -12.97
N ASN A 2 14.00 -32.01 -13.58
CA ASN A 2 15.26 -31.80 -12.87
C ASN A 2 15.09 -30.67 -11.85
N LEU A 3 15.03 -31.06 -10.58
CA LEU A 3 14.99 -30.17 -9.44
C LEU A 3 16.22 -29.27 -9.53
N VAL A 4 15.98 -27.98 -9.69
CA VAL A 4 17.00 -26.95 -9.62
C VAL A 4 17.61 -27.07 -8.22
N GLY A 5 18.77 -27.70 -8.11
CA GLY A 5 19.58 -27.68 -6.91
C GLY A 5 19.76 -26.24 -6.46
N GLY A 6 19.84 -26.00 -5.14
CA GLY A 6 19.81 -24.66 -4.55
C GLY A 6 20.69 -23.63 -5.26
N ILE A 7 20.41 -22.33 -5.07
CA ILE A 7 21.05 -21.20 -5.77
C ILE A 7 22.57 -21.39 -5.99
N PRO A 8 23.38 -21.84 -5.00
CA PRO A 8 24.79 -22.16 -5.23
C PRO A 8 25.02 -23.23 -6.31
N VAL A 9 24.37 -24.39 -6.20
CA VAL A 9 24.48 -25.50 -7.16
C VAL A 9 24.09 -25.04 -8.57
N GLY A 10 22.98 -24.30 -8.69
CA GLY A 10 22.55 -23.75 -9.97
C GLY A 10 23.58 -22.80 -10.61
N GLN A 11 24.22 -21.95 -9.80
CA GLN A 11 25.25 -21.02 -10.28
C GLN A 11 26.56 -21.71 -10.65
N PHE A 12 27.03 -22.69 -9.87
CA PHE A 12 28.22 -23.48 -10.20
C PHE A 12 28.03 -24.30 -11.48
N LEU A 13 26.85 -24.91 -11.68
CA LEU A 13 26.53 -25.61 -12.94
C LEU A 13 26.46 -24.66 -14.14
N ARG A 14 26.07 -23.40 -13.93
CA ARG A 14 26.09 -22.37 -14.98
C ARG A 14 27.51 -21.93 -15.28
N LEU A 15 28.32 -21.73 -14.25
CA LEU A 15 29.74 -21.38 -14.38
C LEU A 15 30.50 -22.45 -15.16
N ARG A 16 30.30 -23.73 -14.83
CA ARG A 16 30.92 -24.86 -15.54
C ARG A 16 30.59 -24.89 -17.03
N ARG A 17 29.38 -24.47 -17.42
CA ARG A 17 28.96 -24.37 -18.83
C ARG A 17 29.56 -23.18 -19.57
N ASN A 18 29.97 -22.13 -18.85
CA ASN A 18 30.48 -20.89 -19.43
C ASN A 18 32.00 -20.85 -19.52
N CYS A 19 32.72 -21.74 -18.83
CA CYS A 19 34.18 -21.80 -18.87
C CYS A 19 34.66 -22.75 -19.98
N SER A 20 35.58 -22.27 -20.82
CA SER A 20 36.13 -23.03 -21.94
C SER A 20 37.28 -23.98 -21.55
N THR A 21 37.94 -23.73 -20.42
CA THR A 21 39.07 -24.55 -19.94
C THR A 21 38.92 -24.91 -18.47
N ASP A 22 39.51 -26.03 -18.04
CA ASP A 22 39.47 -26.45 -16.64
C ASP A 22 40.20 -25.48 -15.70
N MET A 23 41.28 -24.84 -16.15
CA MET A 23 42.01 -23.84 -15.36
C MET A 23 41.15 -22.61 -15.05
N THR A 24 40.51 -22.02 -16.07
CA THR A 24 39.62 -20.85 -15.88
C THR A 24 38.39 -21.19 -15.04
N PHE A 25 37.92 -22.43 -15.12
CA PHE A 25 36.85 -22.90 -14.26
C PHE A 25 37.27 -22.94 -12.78
N GLN A 26 38.45 -23.49 -12.45
CA GLN A 26 38.91 -23.57 -11.06
C GLN A 26 39.08 -22.19 -10.42
N GLU A 27 39.67 -21.22 -11.14
CA GLU A 27 39.81 -19.85 -10.66
C GLU A 27 38.45 -19.20 -10.37
N GLN A 28 37.50 -19.33 -11.31
CA GLN A 28 36.16 -18.75 -11.18
C GLN A 28 35.31 -19.45 -10.12
N VAL A 29 35.55 -20.74 -9.88
CA VAL A 29 34.89 -21.51 -8.82
C VAL A 29 35.28 -20.98 -7.46
N GLU A 30 36.56 -20.71 -7.22
CA GLU A 30 37.03 -20.24 -5.93
C GLU A 30 36.53 -18.81 -5.65
N GLU A 31 36.52 -17.94 -6.67
CA GLU A 31 35.90 -16.60 -6.56
C GLU A 31 34.39 -16.68 -6.30
N MET A 32 33.67 -17.60 -6.96
CA MET A 32 32.25 -17.80 -6.73
C MET A 32 31.96 -18.35 -5.33
N LYS A 33 32.81 -19.24 -4.82
CA LYS A 33 32.70 -19.80 -3.47
C LYS A 33 32.89 -18.73 -2.40
N GLU A 34 33.94 -17.90 -2.49
CA GLU A 34 34.15 -16.77 -1.58
C GLU A 34 32.92 -15.83 -1.56
N ARG A 35 32.38 -15.48 -2.74
CA ARG A 35 31.16 -14.67 -2.83
C ARG A 35 29.94 -15.30 -2.15
N PHE A 36 29.82 -16.62 -2.13
CA PHE A 36 28.72 -17.28 -1.41
C PHE A 36 28.94 -17.27 0.11
N LEU A 37 30.18 -17.41 0.57
CA LEU A 37 30.53 -17.30 1.99
C LEU A 37 30.25 -15.90 2.52
N ASP A 38 30.66 -14.86 1.80
CA ASP A 38 30.37 -13.46 2.12
C ASP A 38 28.88 -13.15 2.21
N ARG A 39 28.06 -13.86 1.40
CA ARG A 39 26.60 -13.74 1.42
C ARG A 39 25.93 -14.51 2.56
N GLY A 40 26.70 -15.18 3.42
CA GLY A 40 26.20 -15.89 4.60
C GLY A 40 25.77 -17.34 4.35
N TYR A 41 26.30 -18.01 3.32
CA TYR A 41 26.15 -19.46 3.17
C TYR A 41 27.16 -20.19 4.06
N SER A 42 26.69 -21.11 4.91
CA SER A 42 27.56 -21.84 5.85
C SER A 42 28.26 -23.03 5.18
N LYS A 43 29.57 -23.18 5.42
CA LYS A 43 30.35 -24.38 5.07
C LYS A 43 29.84 -25.63 5.80
N GLN A 44 29.21 -25.45 6.97
CA GLN A 44 28.69 -26.54 7.80
C GLN A 44 27.46 -27.23 7.18
N PHE A 45 26.83 -26.63 6.16
CA PHE A 45 25.66 -27.24 5.50
C PHE A 45 25.95 -28.67 5.03
N TYR A 46 27.12 -28.91 4.43
CA TYR A 46 27.47 -30.25 3.95
C TYR A 46 27.73 -31.23 5.10
N MET A 47 28.34 -30.77 6.19
CA MET A 47 28.53 -31.59 7.40
C MET A 47 27.19 -32.02 8.00
N VAL A 48 26.24 -31.09 8.10
CA VAL A 48 24.89 -31.39 8.58
C VAL A 48 24.16 -32.30 7.61
N LEU A 49 24.30 -32.08 6.30
CA LEU A 49 23.68 -32.90 5.27
C LEU A 49 24.16 -34.35 5.33
N ASP A 50 25.45 -34.58 5.56
CA ASP A 50 26.02 -35.93 5.68
C ASP A 50 25.49 -36.65 6.92
N ILE A 51 25.36 -35.95 8.05
CA ILE A 51 24.73 -36.47 9.27
C ILE A 51 23.27 -36.84 8.98
N VAL A 52 22.50 -35.95 8.36
CA VAL A 52 21.09 -36.20 8.02
C VAL A 52 20.97 -37.41 7.12
N LYS A 53 21.76 -37.51 6.04
CA LYS A 53 21.75 -38.66 5.13
C LYS A 53 22.11 -39.98 5.84
N LYS A 54 23.04 -39.95 6.79
CA LYS A 54 23.45 -41.12 7.56
C LYS A 54 22.31 -41.68 8.41
N TYR A 55 21.52 -40.81 9.04
CA TYR A 55 20.47 -41.20 9.98
C TYR A 55 19.05 -41.21 9.40
N ILE A 56 18.86 -40.69 8.17
CA ILE A 56 17.56 -40.70 7.49
C ILE A 56 16.91 -42.08 7.37
N PRO A 57 17.65 -43.21 7.21
CA PRO A 57 17.04 -44.52 7.09
C PRO A 57 16.29 -44.95 8.36
N ILE A 58 16.63 -44.39 9.53
CA ILE A 58 15.91 -44.64 10.78
C ILE A 58 14.45 -44.19 10.66
N LEU A 59 14.19 -43.09 9.95
CA LEU A 59 12.85 -42.56 9.72
C LEU A 59 12.05 -43.41 8.72
N TYR A 60 12.69 -44.30 7.95
CA TYR A 60 11.98 -45.24 7.07
C TYR A 60 11.45 -46.47 7.79
N ALA A 61 11.87 -46.71 9.05
CA ALA A 61 11.35 -47.80 9.86
C ALA A 61 9.92 -47.55 10.34
N ASP A 62 9.46 -46.29 10.29
CA ASP A 62 8.10 -45.88 10.63
C ASP A 62 7.26 -45.76 9.34
N ASP A 63 6.09 -46.41 9.33
CA ASP A 63 5.22 -46.50 8.15
C ASP A 63 4.67 -45.15 7.67
N ASP A 64 4.44 -44.21 8.59
CA ASP A 64 3.90 -42.89 8.27
C ASP A 64 4.99 -42.01 7.66
N PHE A 65 6.18 -42.01 8.26
CA PHE A 65 7.33 -41.31 7.70
C PHE A 65 7.80 -41.93 6.37
N HIS A 66 7.75 -43.25 6.22
CA HIS A 66 8.10 -43.94 4.98
C HIS A 66 7.20 -43.50 3.81
N LYS A 67 5.88 -43.38 4.03
CA LYS A 67 4.93 -42.88 3.01
C LYS A 67 5.26 -41.45 2.57
N ILE A 68 5.58 -40.57 3.52
CA ILE A 68 5.88 -39.15 3.26
C ILE A 68 7.22 -38.99 2.54
N LEU A 69 8.24 -39.74 2.94
CA LEU A 69 9.61 -39.59 2.46
C LEU A 69 9.94 -40.45 1.22
N LYS A 70 8.97 -41.22 0.70
CA LYS A 70 9.10 -42.07 -0.50
C LYS A 70 9.60 -41.32 -1.74
N GLY A 71 9.36 -40.01 -1.83
CA GLY A 71 9.84 -39.13 -2.90
C GLY A 71 11.29 -38.64 -2.76
N GLY A 72 11.99 -39.05 -1.70
CA GLY A 72 13.34 -38.60 -1.36
C GLY A 72 13.38 -37.24 -0.65
N VAL A 73 14.46 -36.99 0.09
CA VAL A 73 14.65 -35.75 0.85
C VAL A 73 15.59 -34.80 0.09
N ASN A 74 15.00 -33.73 -0.45
CA ASN A 74 15.77 -32.66 -1.08
C ASN A 74 16.23 -31.66 -0.02
N SER A 75 17.54 -31.55 0.16
CA SER A 75 18.14 -30.54 1.04
C SER A 75 18.69 -29.38 0.23
N ILE A 76 18.24 -28.17 0.54
CA ILE A 76 18.61 -26.95 -0.18
C ILE A 76 19.34 -26.01 0.79
N PRO A 77 20.58 -25.59 0.49
CA PRO A 77 21.28 -24.62 1.33
C PRO A 77 20.57 -23.26 1.26
N ARG A 78 20.31 -22.66 2.41
CA ARG A 78 19.82 -21.27 2.54
C ARG A 78 20.84 -20.45 3.31
N ARG A 79 21.02 -19.19 2.91
CA ARG A 79 21.81 -18.22 3.68
C ARG A 79 21.06 -17.80 4.93
N SER A 80 21.79 -17.50 6.01
CA SER A 80 21.19 -16.82 7.16
C SER A 80 20.76 -15.40 6.80
N HIS A 81 19.70 -14.92 7.42
CA HIS A 81 19.34 -13.50 7.33
C HIS A 81 20.42 -12.67 8.01
N THR A 82 20.93 -11.67 7.29
CA THR A 82 21.85 -10.68 7.84
C THR A 82 21.05 -9.58 8.54
N LEU A 83 21.69 -8.78 9.41
CA LEU A 83 21.05 -7.58 9.99
C LEU A 83 20.46 -6.69 8.89
N ARG A 84 21.12 -6.56 7.73
CA ARG A 84 20.60 -5.84 6.58
C ARG A 84 19.27 -6.39 6.05
N ASP A 85 19.05 -7.70 6.12
CA ASP A 85 17.79 -8.32 5.68
C ASP A 85 16.66 -8.11 6.68
N HIS A 86 17.00 -7.92 7.96
CA HIS A 86 16.03 -7.57 9.01
C HIS A 86 15.70 -6.07 9.01
N LEU A 87 16.64 -5.23 8.63
CA LEU A 87 16.49 -3.79 8.63
C LEU A 87 15.84 -3.32 7.31
N SER A 88 14.81 -2.48 7.42
CA SER A 88 14.34 -1.71 6.26
C SER A 88 15.46 -0.77 5.84
N PRO A 89 15.87 -0.74 4.55
CA PRO A 89 16.90 0.19 4.11
C PRO A 89 16.54 1.62 4.52
N SER A 90 17.53 2.49 4.76
CA SER A 90 17.23 3.89 5.11
C SER A 90 16.46 4.57 3.97
N MET A 91 15.49 5.41 4.34
CA MET A 91 14.81 6.32 3.39
C MET A 91 15.59 7.64 3.23
N TYR A 92 16.73 7.76 3.90
CA TYR A 92 17.63 8.89 3.76
C TYR A 92 18.25 8.85 2.37
N ARG A 93 17.74 9.73 1.50
CA ARG A 93 18.46 10.17 0.31
C ARG A 93 19.10 11.49 0.69
N GLU A 94 20.40 11.64 0.48
CA GLU A 94 20.97 12.97 0.35
C GLU A 94 20.11 13.73 -0.66
N THR A 95 19.64 14.91 -0.28
CA THR A 95 18.76 15.73 -1.11
C THR A 95 19.54 16.25 -2.31
N ASN A 96 19.80 15.38 -3.28
CA ASN A 96 20.14 15.80 -4.62
C ASN A 96 18.92 16.57 -5.13
N LYS A 97 19.14 17.84 -5.46
CA LYS A 97 18.16 18.85 -5.92
C LYS A 97 17.28 18.41 -7.12
N GLY A 98 17.38 17.16 -7.59
CA GLY A 98 16.63 16.54 -8.67
C GLY A 98 15.33 15.81 -8.27
N ASP A 99 15.03 15.61 -6.98
CA ASP A 99 13.73 15.03 -6.56
C ASP A 99 12.52 16.01 -6.71
N GLN A 100 12.74 17.17 -7.35
CA GLN A 100 11.68 18.08 -7.79
C GLN A 100 10.84 17.55 -8.96
N ARG A 101 11.13 16.36 -9.51
CA ARG A 101 10.35 15.77 -10.62
C ARG A 101 8.88 15.44 -10.29
N ASN A 102 8.44 15.62 -9.04
CA ASN A 102 7.04 15.41 -8.63
C ASN A 102 6.30 16.67 -8.14
N ARG A 103 6.95 17.84 -8.15
CA ARG A 103 6.18 19.09 -8.10
C ARG A 103 5.67 19.33 -9.51
N SER A 104 4.36 19.21 -9.71
CA SER A 104 3.73 19.69 -10.94
C SER A 104 4.28 21.10 -11.19
N PHE A 105 4.66 21.41 -12.44
CA PHE A 105 5.23 22.70 -12.85
C PHE A 105 4.38 23.90 -12.34
N LEU A 106 3.10 23.64 -12.05
CA LEU A 106 2.18 24.52 -11.35
C LEU A 106 2.40 24.48 -9.83
N LYS A 107 2.90 25.57 -9.24
CA LYS A 107 2.92 25.85 -7.79
C LYS A 107 1.52 26.07 -7.18
N ILE A 108 0.47 25.64 -7.88
CA ILE A 108 -0.91 25.87 -7.46
C ILE A 108 -1.30 24.73 -6.53
N GLU A 109 -1.56 25.05 -5.28
CA GLU A 109 -2.02 24.09 -4.28
C GLU A 109 -3.50 24.36 -3.95
N GLY A 110 -4.20 23.34 -3.46
CA GLY A 110 -5.59 23.47 -3.02
C GLY A 110 -6.60 22.56 -3.73
N SER A 111 -7.83 22.64 -3.26
CA SER A 111 -9.03 22.07 -3.88
C SER A 111 -9.58 23.06 -4.91
N HIS A 112 -9.80 22.60 -6.15
CA HIS A 112 -10.21 23.40 -7.29
C HIS A 112 -11.34 22.74 -8.09
N LYS A 113 -12.09 23.54 -8.84
CA LYS A 113 -13.04 23.02 -9.84
C LYS A 113 -12.27 22.54 -11.07
N CYS A 114 -12.81 21.54 -11.79
CA CYS A 114 -12.15 20.99 -12.98
C CYS A 114 -12.37 21.81 -14.27
N GLY A 115 -13.00 22.99 -14.20
CA GLY A 115 -13.26 23.88 -15.34
C GLY A 115 -14.38 23.43 -16.31
N SER A 116 -14.86 22.19 -16.22
CA SER A 116 -15.93 21.70 -17.09
C SER A 116 -17.30 22.25 -16.69
N ARG A 117 -18.00 22.89 -17.64
CA ARG A 117 -19.37 23.44 -17.44
C ARG A 117 -20.42 22.37 -17.12
N ARG A 118 -20.22 21.13 -17.58
CA ARG A 118 -21.16 20.00 -17.37
C ARG A 118 -20.84 19.16 -16.14
N CYS A 119 -19.84 19.54 -15.34
CA CYS A 119 -19.45 18.76 -14.17
C CYS A 119 -20.35 19.07 -12.97
N ILE A 120 -21.28 18.16 -12.64
CA ILE A 120 -22.16 18.27 -11.46
C ILE A 120 -21.33 18.40 -10.17
N THR A 121 -20.23 17.66 -10.03
CA THR A 121 -19.35 17.73 -8.86
C THR A 121 -18.79 19.14 -8.63
N CYS A 122 -18.50 19.90 -9.70
CA CYS A 122 -18.01 21.28 -9.58
C CYS A 122 -19.00 22.23 -8.91
N GLN A 123 -20.31 21.93 -8.93
CA GLN A 123 -21.32 22.75 -8.27
C GLN A 123 -21.19 22.67 -6.74
N HIS A 124 -20.78 21.51 -6.23
CA HIS A 124 -20.61 21.24 -4.80
C HIS A 124 -19.16 21.35 -4.31
N MET A 125 -18.21 21.52 -5.24
CA MET A 125 -16.78 21.59 -4.92
C MET A 125 -16.44 22.93 -4.26
N LYS A 126 -15.94 22.87 -3.03
CA LYS A 126 -15.37 24.02 -2.31
C LYS A 126 -13.95 24.27 -2.80
N ILE A 127 -13.72 25.49 -3.27
CA ILE A 127 -12.39 25.97 -3.67
C ILE A 127 -11.70 26.49 -2.43
N SER A 128 -10.55 25.92 -2.08
CA SER A 128 -9.78 26.34 -0.90
C SER A 128 -8.33 25.87 -0.98
N LYS A 129 -7.43 26.59 -0.34
CA LYS A 129 -6.04 26.14 -0.09
C LYS A 129 -5.91 25.41 1.24
N GLU A 130 -6.93 25.50 2.09
CA GLU A 130 -6.94 24.99 3.44
C GLU A 130 -8.30 24.36 3.77
N PHE A 131 -8.31 23.44 4.73
CA PHE A 131 -9.51 22.86 5.30
C PHE A 131 -9.46 22.95 6.83
N LYS A 132 -10.62 23.07 7.46
CA LYS A 132 -10.77 23.22 8.90
C LYS A 132 -11.68 22.13 9.45
N SER A 133 -11.28 21.52 10.58
CA SER A 133 -12.19 20.64 11.34
C SER A 133 -13.26 21.50 12.01
N THR A 134 -14.52 21.09 11.90
CA THR A 134 -15.62 21.76 12.60
C THR A 134 -15.66 21.40 14.09
N VAL A 135 -15.00 20.33 14.50
CA VAL A 135 -14.94 19.86 15.90
C VAL A 135 -13.78 20.52 16.64
N THR A 136 -12.55 20.36 16.13
CA THR A 136 -11.34 20.85 16.81
C THR A 136 -11.01 22.30 16.47
N ASN A 137 -11.67 22.89 15.48
CA ASN A 137 -11.36 24.21 14.91
C ASN A 137 -9.94 24.37 14.36
N THR A 138 -9.19 23.28 14.15
CA THR A 138 -7.84 23.34 13.58
C THR A 138 -7.88 23.39 12.05
N SER A 139 -7.07 24.27 11.46
CA SER A 139 -6.93 24.43 10.01
C SER A 139 -5.66 23.74 9.46
N PHE A 140 -5.78 23.15 8.28
CA PHE A 140 -4.72 22.40 7.60
C PHE A 140 -4.56 22.87 6.16
N LYS A 141 -3.31 22.97 5.70
CA LYS A 141 -2.96 23.33 4.32
C LYS A 141 -3.05 22.12 3.40
N ILE A 142 -3.72 22.29 2.26
CA ILE A 142 -3.78 21.33 1.17
C ILE A 142 -2.55 21.56 0.31
N ARG A 143 -1.61 20.61 0.33
CA ARG A 143 -0.30 20.74 -0.34
C ARG A 143 -0.29 20.34 -1.82
N ASP A 144 -1.40 19.77 -2.29
CA ASP A 144 -1.54 19.27 -3.65
C ASP A 144 -2.58 20.05 -4.43
N TYR A 145 -2.42 20.10 -5.75
CA TYR A 145 -3.48 20.48 -6.66
C TYR A 145 -4.49 19.32 -6.78
N ILE A 146 -5.71 19.53 -6.29
CA ILE A 146 -6.78 18.54 -6.34
C ILE A 146 -8.00 19.13 -7.04
N ASN A 147 -8.53 18.42 -8.02
CA ASN A 147 -9.76 18.78 -8.72
C ASN A 147 -10.66 17.56 -8.93
N CYS A 148 -11.81 17.74 -9.58
CA CYS A 148 -12.78 16.66 -9.77
C CYS A 148 -12.26 15.48 -10.61
N ASN A 149 -11.21 15.65 -11.42
CA ASN A 149 -10.62 14.56 -12.21
C ASN A 149 -9.47 13.86 -11.47
N THR A 150 -9.09 14.33 -10.29
CA THR A 150 -7.99 13.73 -9.53
C THR A 150 -8.43 12.38 -8.95
N SER A 151 -7.63 11.34 -9.18
CA SER A 151 -7.78 10.01 -8.60
C SER A 151 -6.88 9.85 -7.37
N THR A 152 -7.11 8.81 -6.56
CA THR A 152 -6.30 8.48 -5.36
C THR A 152 -6.29 9.62 -4.34
N VAL A 153 -7.49 10.04 -3.94
CA VAL A 153 -7.73 11.23 -3.12
C VAL A 153 -8.45 10.87 -1.83
N VAL A 154 -8.02 11.47 -0.73
CA VAL A 154 -8.84 11.62 0.48
C VAL A 154 -9.61 12.93 0.38
N TYR A 155 -10.91 12.88 0.58
CA TYR A 155 -11.81 14.03 0.47
C TYR A 155 -12.62 14.22 1.76
N LEU A 156 -13.05 15.47 1.97
CA LEU A 156 -13.88 15.88 3.08
C LEU A 156 -15.24 16.35 2.55
N ILE A 157 -16.31 15.75 3.02
CA ILE A 157 -17.69 16.19 2.81
C ILE A 157 -18.15 16.94 4.05
N THR A 158 -18.78 18.10 3.86
CA THR A 158 -19.38 18.90 4.93
C THR A 158 -20.86 19.09 4.66
N CYS A 159 -21.70 18.82 5.65
CA CYS A 159 -23.10 19.22 5.63
C CYS A 159 -23.20 20.69 6.02
N LEU A 160 -23.62 21.56 5.12
CA LEU A 160 -23.70 23.00 5.37
C LEU A 160 -24.81 23.39 6.36
N LYS A 161 -25.79 22.53 6.59
CA LYS A 161 -26.89 22.79 7.54
C LYS A 161 -26.45 22.63 9.00
N CYS A 162 -25.75 21.54 9.33
CA CYS A 162 -25.34 21.23 10.71
C CYS A 162 -23.82 21.25 10.95
N GLN A 163 -23.03 21.53 9.91
CA GLN A 163 -21.56 21.57 9.94
C GLN A 163 -20.88 20.24 10.30
N LYS A 164 -21.59 19.10 10.31
CA LYS A 164 -20.97 17.79 10.48
C LYS A 164 -20.16 17.39 9.24
N GLN A 165 -19.02 16.75 9.49
CA GLN A 165 -18.05 16.38 8.47
C GLN A 165 -17.93 14.86 8.32
N TYR A 166 -17.63 14.42 7.09
CA TYR A 166 -17.30 13.05 6.71
C TYR A 166 -15.99 13.03 5.96
N VAL A 167 -15.07 12.14 6.35
CA VAL A 167 -13.86 11.85 5.59
C VAL A 167 -14.09 10.56 4.80
N GLY A 168 -13.72 10.58 3.52
CA GLY A 168 -13.73 9.39 2.68
C GLY A 168 -12.53 9.33 1.76
N CYS A 169 -12.21 8.14 1.25
CA CYS A 169 -11.21 7.98 0.20
C CYS A 169 -11.78 7.43 -1.12
N THR A 170 -11.02 7.60 -2.21
CA THR A 170 -11.33 6.99 -3.51
C THR A 170 -10.05 6.74 -4.31
N SER A 171 -9.90 5.52 -4.85
CA SER A 171 -8.90 5.20 -5.86
C SER A 171 -9.32 5.72 -7.25
N ARG A 172 -10.62 5.71 -7.53
CA ARG A 172 -11.26 6.30 -8.74
C ARG A 172 -11.24 7.82 -8.70
N THR A 173 -11.69 8.48 -9.78
CA THR A 173 -11.71 9.94 -9.83
C THR A 173 -12.71 10.52 -8.83
N LEU A 174 -12.38 11.68 -8.25
CA LEU A 174 -13.23 12.33 -7.27
C LEU A 174 -14.66 12.58 -7.81
N LYS A 175 -14.81 12.98 -9.08
CA LYS A 175 -16.13 13.19 -9.71
C LYS A 175 -17.01 11.94 -9.69
N GLU A 176 -16.44 10.75 -9.89
CA GLU A 176 -17.20 9.50 -9.90
C GLU A 176 -17.73 9.21 -8.51
N ARG A 177 -16.87 9.30 -7.50
CA ARG A 177 -17.24 9.06 -6.11
C ARG A 177 -18.30 10.05 -5.61
N ILE A 178 -18.17 11.33 -5.96
CA ILE A 178 -19.14 12.33 -5.52
C ILE A 178 -20.48 12.19 -6.22
N ARG A 179 -20.51 11.81 -7.51
CA ARG A 179 -21.78 11.51 -8.20
C ARG A 179 -22.52 10.35 -7.56
N GLU A 180 -21.81 9.32 -7.09
CA GLU A 180 -22.43 8.22 -6.35
C GLU A 180 -23.10 8.71 -5.07
N HIS A 181 -22.38 9.49 -4.24
CA HIS A 181 -22.96 10.07 -3.03
C HIS A 181 -24.18 10.93 -3.34
N LEU A 182 -24.10 11.82 -4.33
CA LEU A 182 -25.21 12.69 -4.73
C LEU A 182 -26.42 11.88 -5.23
N SER A 183 -26.18 10.84 -6.04
CA SER A 183 -27.25 9.96 -6.53
C SER A 183 -27.93 9.21 -5.38
N GLN A 184 -27.15 8.72 -4.41
CA GLN A 184 -27.69 8.00 -3.26
C GLN A 184 -28.46 8.92 -2.29
N ILE A 185 -28.06 10.19 -2.16
CA ILE A 185 -28.81 11.17 -1.36
C ILE A 185 -30.17 11.46 -2.00
N LYS A 186 -30.22 11.64 -3.32
CA LYS A 186 -31.46 11.94 -4.06
C LYS A 186 -32.44 10.78 -4.12
N ASN A 187 -31.96 9.55 -4.05
CA ASN A 187 -32.81 8.36 -4.17
C ASN A 187 -33.35 7.93 -2.80
N PRO A 188 -34.67 7.98 -2.56
CA PRO A 188 -35.26 7.58 -1.28
C PRO A 188 -35.05 6.09 -0.95
N LYS A 189 -34.83 5.23 -1.96
CA LYS A 189 -34.56 3.80 -1.74
C LYS A 189 -33.19 3.53 -1.10
N THR A 190 -32.27 4.50 -1.13
CA THR A 190 -30.90 4.34 -0.64
C THR A 190 -30.61 5.09 0.67
N VAL A 191 -31.65 5.55 1.38
CA VAL A 191 -31.50 6.35 2.62
C VAL A 191 -30.63 5.64 3.66
N GLU A 192 -30.84 4.34 3.89
CA GLU A 192 -30.11 3.57 4.89
C GLU A 192 -28.77 2.97 4.39
N LYS A 193 -28.36 3.27 3.14
CA LYS A 193 -27.16 2.68 2.52
C LYS A 193 -25.85 3.24 3.08
N SER A 194 -25.80 4.52 3.44
CA SER A 194 -24.62 5.14 4.05
C SER A 194 -24.99 6.14 5.14
N ASN A 195 -24.03 6.49 5.98
CA ASN A 195 -24.25 7.51 7.01
C ASN A 195 -24.53 8.88 6.42
N ILE A 196 -23.91 9.18 5.29
CA ILE A 196 -24.14 10.44 4.59
C ILE A 196 -25.60 10.48 4.13
N THR A 197 -26.09 9.44 3.48
CA THR A 197 -27.47 9.42 2.94
C THR A 197 -28.49 9.51 4.06
N ARG A 198 -28.27 8.75 5.15
CA ARG A 198 -29.14 8.76 6.33
C ARG A 198 -29.13 10.10 7.03
N HIS A 199 -27.96 10.71 7.17
CA HIS A 199 -27.81 12.03 7.77
C HIS A 199 -28.51 13.09 6.93
N PHE A 200 -28.30 13.14 5.62
CA PHE A 200 -28.93 14.13 4.74
C PHE A 200 -30.46 13.96 4.74
N SER A 201 -30.96 12.74 4.64
CA SER A 201 -32.41 12.48 4.74
C SER A 201 -33.02 13.04 6.04
N ARG A 202 -32.40 12.77 7.20
CA ARG A 202 -32.89 13.23 8.51
C ARG A 202 -32.63 14.71 8.79
N CYS A 203 -31.50 15.24 8.33
CA CYS A 203 -31.06 16.59 8.66
C CYS A 203 -31.70 17.63 7.75
N ASN A 204 -31.77 17.38 6.44
CA ASN A 204 -32.19 18.38 5.45
C ASN A 204 -33.15 17.86 4.38
N GLY A 205 -33.80 16.71 4.60
CA GLY A 205 -34.77 16.18 3.64
C GLY A 205 -34.14 15.74 2.31
N SER A 206 -32.87 15.30 2.33
CA SER A 206 -32.12 14.87 1.14
C SER A 206 -31.80 16.00 0.14
N GLU A 207 -31.72 17.24 0.60
CA GLU A 207 -31.33 18.38 -0.22
C GLU A 207 -29.81 18.42 -0.45
N VAL A 208 -29.42 18.30 -1.73
CA VAL A 208 -28.00 18.38 -2.14
C VAL A 208 -27.42 19.80 -2.08
N ALA A 209 -28.25 20.84 -1.89
CA ALA A 209 -27.79 22.23 -1.76
C ALA A 209 -26.85 22.39 -0.55
N TYR A 210 -27.10 21.65 0.54
CA TYR A 210 -26.24 21.65 1.73
C TYR A 210 -25.04 20.69 1.62
N PHE A 211 -24.83 20.05 0.47
CA PHE A 211 -23.69 19.16 0.24
C PHE A 211 -22.50 19.98 -0.27
N SER A 212 -21.41 19.98 0.50
CA SER A 212 -20.13 20.58 0.09
C SER A 212 -19.02 19.54 0.16
N VAL A 213 -18.13 19.53 -0.83
CA VAL A 213 -16.97 18.63 -0.87
C VAL A 213 -15.69 19.38 -1.20
N GLN A 214 -14.58 18.94 -0.60
CA GLN A 214 -13.23 19.38 -0.96
C GLN A 214 -12.26 18.19 -0.93
N GLY A 215 -11.29 18.17 -1.85
CA GLY A 215 -10.18 17.22 -1.77
C GLY A 215 -9.14 17.72 -0.78
N ILE A 216 -8.73 16.88 0.18
CA ILE A 216 -7.82 17.30 1.27
C ILE A 216 -6.40 16.75 1.12
N GLU A 217 -6.25 15.59 0.48
CA GLU A 217 -4.93 14.99 0.26
C GLU A 217 -4.93 14.11 -0.99
N LYS A 218 -3.89 14.21 -1.81
CA LYS A 218 -3.62 13.30 -2.92
C LYS A 218 -2.56 12.28 -2.50
N VAL A 219 -2.95 11.02 -2.41
CA VAL A 219 -2.04 9.95 -1.96
C VAL A 219 -1.25 9.42 -3.15
N ARG A 220 0.08 9.37 -3.01
CA ARG A 220 0.98 8.81 -4.01
C ARG A 220 1.87 7.76 -3.35
N LEU A 221 2.25 6.72 -4.09
CA LEU A 221 3.28 5.80 -3.63
C LEU A 221 4.64 6.49 -3.65
N GLY A 222 5.47 6.20 -2.65
CA GLY A 222 6.87 6.59 -2.64
C GLY A 222 7.68 5.77 -3.65
N SER A 223 8.98 6.05 -3.74
CA SER A 223 9.89 5.38 -4.70
C SER A 223 9.98 3.86 -4.55
N ARG A 224 9.60 3.31 -3.39
CA ARG A 224 9.55 1.85 -3.15
C ARG A 224 8.29 1.17 -3.66
N GLY A 225 7.33 1.95 -4.18
CA GLY A 225 6.01 1.43 -4.51
C GLY A 225 5.28 0.93 -3.26
N GLY A 226 4.51 -0.14 -3.41
CA GLY A 226 3.74 -0.78 -2.35
C GLY A 226 2.23 -0.79 -2.63
N ASN A 227 1.45 -1.18 -1.63
CA ASN A 227 0.00 -1.25 -1.74
C ASN A 227 -0.63 0.16 -1.58
N LEU A 228 -1.03 0.76 -2.71
CA LEU A 228 -1.67 2.08 -2.73
C LEU A 228 -3.02 2.09 -2.03
N ALA A 229 -3.81 1.01 -2.15
CA ALA A 229 -5.11 0.92 -1.49
C ALA A 229 -4.95 0.90 0.04
N GLY A 230 -3.98 0.13 0.54
CA GLY A 230 -3.62 0.11 1.95
C GLY A 230 -3.13 1.47 2.45
N LEU A 231 -2.29 2.16 1.68
CA LEU A 231 -1.84 3.51 2.04
C LEU A 231 -2.99 4.52 2.04
N LEU A 232 -3.87 4.46 1.04
CA LEU A 232 -5.01 5.36 0.89
C LEU A 232 -5.97 5.23 2.09
N ALA A 233 -6.32 4.01 2.47
CA ALA A 233 -7.16 3.76 3.63
C ALA A 233 -6.45 4.14 4.95
N LYS A 234 -5.12 3.98 5.06
CA LYS A 234 -4.36 4.47 6.24
C LYS A 234 -4.48 5.99 6.37
N ARG A 235 -4.41 6.71 5.25
CA ARG A 235 -4.57 8.18 5.22
C ARG A 235 -6.02 8.60 5.50
N GLU A 236 -7.01 7.85 5.03
CA GLU A 236 -8.42 8.04 5.39
C GLU A 236 -8.62 7.95 6.90
N LEU A 237 -8.17 6.85 7.51
CA LEU A 237 -8.25 6.63 8.95
C LEU A 237 -7.55 7.74 9.74
N PHE A 238 -6.35 8.12 9.32
CA PHE A 238 -5.62 9.23 9.93
C PHE A 238 -6.48 10.50 10.00
N TRP A 239 -7.12 10.90 8.89
CA TRP A 239 -7.94 12.11 8.87
C TRP A 239 -9.27 11.96 9.60
N ILE A 240 -9.89 10.77 9.61
CA ILE A 240 -11.09 10.50 10.42
C ILE A 240 -10.81 10.79 11.90
N LEU A 241 -9.67 10.30 12.40
CA LEU A 241 -9.25 10.50 13.79
C LEU A 241 -8.84 11.95 14.03
N TYR A 242 -8.00 12.53 13.18
CA TYR A 242 -7.45 13.87 13.38
C TYR A 242 -8.51 14.98 13.30
N LEU A 243 -9.54 14.80 12.48
CA LEU A 243 -10.63 15.76 12.33
C LEU A 243 -11.85 15.46 13.22
N HIS A 244 -11.82 14.36 13.99
CA HIS A 244 -12.93 13.88 14.81
C HIS A 244 -14.25 13.72 14.03
N THR A 245 -14.19 13.15 12.83
CA THR A 245 -15.40 12.97 11.99
C THR A 245 -16.22 11.74 12.34
N ARG A 246 -15.93 11.04 13.44
CA ARG A 246 -16.74 9.90 13.91
C ARG A 246 -18.03 10.37 14.58
N LEU A 247 -19.08 9.56 14.50
CA LEU A 247 -20.28 9.74 15.30
C LEU A 247 -19.93 9.82 16.80
N PRO A 248 -20.64 10.64 17.60
CA PRO A 248 -21.78 11.49 17.22
C PRO A 248 -21.40 12.86 16.62
N LEU A 249 -20.12 13.26 16.70
CA LEU A 249 -19.65 14.60 16.33
C LEU A 249 -19.56 14.81 14.81
N GLY A 250 -19.20 13.78 14.05
CA GLY A 250 -19.18 13.76 12.59
C GLY A 250 -20.12 12.71 11.99
N LEU A 251 -19.76 12.20 10.81
CA LEU A 251 -20.59 11.32 9.98
C LEU A 251 -19.96 9.94 9.68
N ASN A 252 -18.69 9.70 10.01
CA ASN A 252 -18.04 8.39 9.91
C ASN A 252 -18.51 7.47 11.05
N TYR A 253 -18.60 6.15 10.81
CA TYR A 253 -18.95 5.19 11.86
C TYR A 253 -17.79 4.99 12.85
N GLU A 254 -18.11 4.53 14.06
CA GLU A 254 -17.09 4.09 15.03
C GLU A 254 -16.29 2.88 14.52
N PHE A 255 -16.94 1.98 13.76
CA PHE A 255 -16.37 0.72 13.25
C PHE A 255 -15.77 0.81 11.84
N ASP A 256 -15.69 2.00 11.21
CA ASP A 256 -15.03 2.20 9.90
C ASP A 256 -13.49 1.96 9.96
N VAL A 257 -12.98 1.58 11.13
CA VAL A 257 -11.58 1.22 11.40
C VAL A 257 -11.41 -0.30 11.30
N THR A 258 -11.87 -0.95 10.23
CA THR A 258 -11.45 -2.33 9.99
C THR A 258 -9.95 -2.33 9.71
N CYS A 259 -9.19 -2.71 10.73
CA CYS A 259 -7.74 -2.79 10.73
C CYS A 259 -7.25 -3.57 9.52
N PHE A 260 -6.25 -3.00 8.84
CA PHE A 260 -5.48 -3.66 7.79
C PHE A 260 -5.01 -5.04 8.26
N THR A 261 -5.66 -6.10 7.76
CA THR A 261 -5.10 -7.45 7.73
C THR A 261 -4.38 -7.66 6.41
#